data_AF-A0A1G6W1Q6-F1
#
_entry.id   AF-A0A1G6W1Q6-F1
#
_cell.length_a   1.000
_cell.length_b   1.000
_cell.length_c   1.000
_cell.angle_alpha   90.00
_cell.angle_beta   90.00
_cell.angle_gamma   90.00
#
_symmetry.space_group_name_H-M   'P 1'
#
loop_
_entity.id
_entity.type
_entity.pdbx_description
1 polymer ?
#
loop_
_entity_poly.entity_id
_entity_poly.type
_entity_poly.pdbx_seq_one_letter_code
_entity_poly.pdbx_strand_id
1 'polypeptide(L)'
;MNNDVLDQVREAIATAATEGKPPPGRPTLIRLTGATDYQIRQALATLATEPPAPSALDPAVPNPQDHQELVAATAGDKVATASLRADAAGGEFASSYRHPRPWPLLLIGLGAAVAVWSGWVGLGELTGFGVVRLLPGLWDQLQINTAVVLSLSVEAYGGYALRCWLGSIGLSARTRKFARRSAITSLVVGAGAQIAYHLLIAANIHTAPWPVTVLVASVPVLVLGLASALAWMVTSDYHRSFTSKEV
;
A
#
# COMPACT_ATOMS: atom_id res chain seq x y z
N MET A 1 17.41 -25.04 -3.59
CA MET A 1 16.31 -25.12 -4.57
C MET A 1 16.18 -26.59 -4.95
N ASN A 2 14.99 -27.18 -4.91
CA ASN A 2 14.84 -28.56 -5.39
C ASN A 2 14.93 -28.51 -6.92
N ASN A 3 16.05 -28.95 -7.47
CA ASN A 3 16.25 -28.99 -8.92
C ASN A 3 15.14 -29.80 -9.61
N ASP A 4 14.63 -30.84 -8.93
CA ASP A 4 13.47 -31.65 -9.36
C ASP A 4 12.22 -30.81 -9.68
N VAL A 5 11.92 -29.75 -8.91
CA VAL A 5 10.74 -28.91 -9.15
C VAL A 5 10.96 -27.99 -10.35
N LEU A 6 12.19 -27.55 -10.58
CA LEU A 6 12.52 -26.72 -11.73
C LEU A 6 12.43 -27.52 -13.03
N ASP A 7 12.92 -28.77 -13.02
CA ASP A 7 12.85 -29.67 -14.18
C ASP A 7 11.40 -30.07 -14.50
N GLN A 8 10.58 -30.37 -13.49
CA GLN A 8 9.14 -30.65 -13.69
C GLN A 8 8.37 -29.45 -14.26
N VAL A 9 8.69 -28.22 -13.83
CA VAL A 9 8.07 -27.00 -14.38
C VAL A 9 8.53 -26.77 -15.82
N ARG A 10 9.80 -27.00 -16.12
CA ARG A 10 10.35 -26.89 -17.48
C ARG A 10 9.70 -27.89 -18.44
N GLU A 11 9.52 -29.14 -18.01
CA GLU A 11 8.87 -30.20 -18.80
C GLU A 11 7.37 -29.92 -19.02
N ALA A 12 6.65 -29.43 -18.00
CA ALA A 12 5.25 -29.07 -18.13
C ALA A 12 5.02 -27.90 -19.12
N ILE A 13 5.93 -26.93 -19.15
CA ILE A 13 5.89 -25.81 -20.10
C ILE A 13 6.27 -26.29 -21.51
N ALA A 14 7.29 -27.15 -21.65
CA ALA A 14 7.68 -27.72 -22.93
C ALA A 14 6.57 -28.58 -23.56
N THR A 15 5.91 -29.42 -22.75
CA THR A 15 4.78 -30.24 -23.20
C THR A 15 3.62 -29.37 -23.69
N ALA A 16 3.28 -28.30 -22.97
CA ALA A 16 2.24 -27.37 -23.41
C ALA A 16 2.59 -26.65 -24.72
N ALA A 17 3.86 -26.31 -24.92
CA ALA A 17 4.34 -25.71 -26.16
C ALA A 17 4.27 -26.68 -27.34
N THR A 18 4.62 -27.96 -27.14
CA THR A 18 4.48 -29.00 -28.17
C THR A 18 3.03 -29.30 -28.54
N GLU A 19 2.10 -29.12 -27.60
CA GLU A 19 0.66 -29.29 -27.81
C GLU A 19 -0.03 -28.04 -28.37
N GLY A 20 0.70 -26.94 -28.60
CA GLY A 20 0.15 -25.66 -29.07
C GLY A 20 -0.80 -24.99 -28.06
N LYS A 21 -0.74 -25.38 -26.78
CA LYS A 21 -1.59 -24.83 -25.71
C LYS A 21 -0.91 -23.65 -25.03
N PRO A 22 -1.68 -22.70 -24.46
CA PRO A 22 -1.11 -21.65 -23.63
C PRO A 22 -0.39 -22.26 -22.42
N PRO A 23 0.69 -21.61 -21.93
CA PRO A 23 1.49 -22.15 -20.84
C PRO A 23 0.63 -22.36 -19.58
N PRO A 24 0.81 -23.48 -18.87
CA PRO A 24 -0.02 -23.83 -17.72
C PRO A 24 0.09 -22.75 -16.63
N GLY A 25 -1.05 -22.27 -16.17
CA GLY A 25 -1.12 -21.29 -15.08
C GLY A 25 -0.56 -21.85 -13.77
N ARG A 26 -0.18 -20.94 -12.86
CA ARG A 26 0.41 -21.28 -11.54
C ARG A 26 -0.41 -22.31 -10.74
N PRO A 27 -1.77 -22.24 -10.68
CA PRO A 27 -2.56 -23.24 -9.97
C PRO A 27 -2.44 -24.64 -10.58
N THR A 28 -2.26 -24.73 -11.90
CA THR A 28 -2.09 -26.00 -12.61
C THR A 28 -0.71 -26.59 -12.34
N LEU A 29 0.35 -25.77 -12.32
CA LEU A 29 1.70 -26.22 -11.97
C LEU A 29 1.80 -26.72 -10.52
N ILE A 30 1.08 -26.10 -9.59
CA ILE A 30 0.99 -26.58 -8.20
C ILE A 30 0.33 -27.96 -8.14
N ARG A 31 -0.75 -28.17 -8.90
CA ARG A 31 -1.45 -29.47 -8.94
C ARG A 31 -0.61 -30.57 -9.59
N LEU A 32 0.16 -30.23 -10.64
CA LEU A 32 0.99 -31.19 -11.37
C LEU A 32 2.26 -31.59 -10.63
N THR A 33 2.88 -30.65 -9.92
CA THR A 33 4.17 -30.87 -9.24
C THR A 33 4.04 -31.19 -7.75
N GLY A 34 2.89 -30.90 -7.14
CA GLY A 34 2.71 -30.97 -5.68
C GLY A 34 3.53 -29.95 -4.89
N ALA A 35 4.22 -29.03 -5.57
CA ALA A 35 5.09 -28.04 -4.95
C ALA A 35 4.33 -26.85 -4.38
N THR A 36 4.93 -26.15 -3.43
CA THR A 36 4.36 -24.94 -2.83
C THR A 36 4.37 -23.77 -3.82
N ASP A 37 3.43 -22.84 -3.68
CA ASP A 37 3.34 -21.64 -4.52
C ASP A 37 4.64 -20.80 -4.53
N TYR A 38 5.37 -20.81 -3.42
CA TYR A 38 6.68 -20.15 -3.33
C TYR A 38 7.72 -20.82 -4.25
N GLN A 39 7.78 -22.15 -4.26
CA GLN A 39 8.72 -22.91 -5.10
C GLN A 39 8.40 -22.74 -6.58
N ILE A 40 7.12 -22.72 -6.96
CA ILE A 40 6.70 -22.47 -8.34
C ILE A 40 7.05 -21.05 -8.79
N ARG A 41 6.86 -20.04 -7.93
CA ARG A 41 7.28 -18.67 -8.23
C ARG A 41 8.79 -18.55 -8.42
N GLN A 42 9.57 -19.23 -7.57
CA GLN A 42 11.02 -19.24 -7.69
C GLN A 42 11.48 -19.92 -8.98
N ALA A 43 10.92 -21.09 -9.32
CA ALA A 43 11.25 -21.82 -10.55
C ALA A 43 10.91 -21.02 -11.82
N LEU A 44 9.73 -20.40 -11.88
CA LEU A 44 9.33 -19.55 -13.01
C LEU A 44 10.23 -18.31 -13.15
N ALA A 45 10.67 -17.71 -12.03
CA ALA A 45 11.60 -16.59 -12.06
C ALA A 45 12.99 -17.02 -12.57
N THR A 46 13.45 -18.22 -12.19
CA THR A 46 14.72 -18.77 -12.69
C THR A 46 14.65 -19.04 -14.19
N LEU A 47 13.57 -19.67 -14.69
CA LEU A 47 13.37 -19.91 -16.13
C LEU A 47 13.24 -18.60 -16.94
N ALA A 48 12.64 -17.55 -16.36
CA ALA A 48 12.55 -16.24 -17.02
C ALA A 48 13.89 -15.49 -17.10
N THR A 49 14.90 -15.93 -16.34
CA THR A 49 16.24 -15.31 -16.28
C THR A 49 17.27 -16.09 -17.12
N GLU A 50 16.90 -17.27 -17.63
CA GLU A 50 17.78 -18.13 -18.44
C GLU A 50 17.78 -17.65 -19.91
N PRO A 51 18.93 -17.27 -20.49
CA PRO A 51 19.02 -16.87 -21.90
C PRO A 51 18.66 -18.03 -22.84
N PRO A 52 17.98 -17.80 -23.97
CA PRO A 52 17.72 -18.86 -24.94
C PRO A 52 19.05 -19.41 -25.49
N ALA A 53 19.18 -20.74 -25.47
CA ALA A 53 20.32 -21.45 -26.06
C ALA A 53 20.49 -21.10 -27.56
N PRO A 54 21.73 -21.08 -28.08
CA PRO A 54 22.04 -20.52 -29.39
C PRO A 54 21.50 -21.41 -30.52
N SER A 55 20.55 -20.87 -31.28
CA SER A 55 20.24 -21.40 -32.62
C SER A 55 21.35 -20.96 -33.56
N ALA A 56 22.27 -21.88 -33.84
CA ALA A 56 23.14 -21.78 -35.00
C ALA A 56 22.30 -21.99 -36.25
N LEU A 57 22.26 -20.98 -37.14
CA LEU A 57 22.28 -21.09 -38.61
C LEU A 57 22.27 -19.66 -39.19
N ASP A 58 23.46 -19.10 -39.34
CA ASP A 58 23.81 -18.10 -40.35
C ASP A 58 24.43 -18.88 -41.55
N PRO A 59 24.43 -18.38 -42.81
CA PRO A 59 24.95 -17.05 -43.13
C PRO A 59 24.29 -16.32 -44.32
N ALA A 60 24.45 -15.00 -44.38
CA ALA A 60 25.19 -14.29 -45.44
C ALA A 60 24.68 -12.85 -45.66
N VAL A 61 25.60 -11.90 -45.46
CA VAL A 61 25.51 -10.47 -45.81
C VAL A 61 26.16 -10.27 -47.20
N PRO A 62 25.69 -9.31 -48.02
CA PRO A 62 26.54 -8.17 -48.41
C PRO A 62 25.75 -6.85 -48.45
N ASN A 63 26.10 -5.87 -47.61
CA ASN A 63 27.00 -4.72 -47.82
C ASN A 63 26.27 -3.46 -48.38
N PRO A 64 26.54 -2.25 -47.84
CA PRO A 64 25.78 -1.02 -48.10
C PRO A 64 26.51 -0.04 -49.04
N GLN A 65 25.75 0.68 -49.86
CA GLN A 65 26.05 1.91 -50.65
C GLN A 65 24.89 2.03 -51.67
N ASP A 66 24.24 3.15 -52.02
CA ASP A 66 24.56 4.58 -51.98
C ASP A 66 23.24 5.39 -52.16
N HIS A 67 23.36 6.71 -51.95
CA HIS A 67 22.53 7.82 -52.45
C HIS A 67 21.54 8.50 -51.48
N GLN A 68 22.04 9.61 -50.91
CA GLN A 68 21.36 10.89 -50.61
C GLN A 68 20.35 11.26 -51.74
N GLU A 69 19.28 12.03 -51.55
CA GLU A 69 19.27 13.42 -51.08
C GLU A 69 17.82 13.98 -51.06
N LEU A 70 17.57 14.99 -50.20
CA LEU A 70 16.60 16.10 -50.36
C LEU A 70 15.09 15.76 -50.20
N VAL A 71 14.21 16.48 -49.48
CA VAL A 71 14.22 17.80 -48.83
C VAL A 71 13.08 17.90 -47.80
N ALA A 72 13.27 18.84 -46.87
CA ALA A 72 12.41 19.44 -45.87
C ALA A 72 10.89 19.67 -46.15
N ALA A 73 10.21 19.89 -45.00
CA ALA A 73 8.94 20.60 -44.76
C ALA A 73 7.66 19.77 -44.99
N THR A 74 6.65 19.75 -44.12
CA THR A 74 6.03 20.88 -43.42
C THR A 74 5.11 20.38 -42.30
N ALA A 75 4.90 21.22 -41.29
CA ALA A 75 3.87 21.09 -40.25
C ALA A 75 2.45 20.91 -40.82
N GLY A 76 1.58 20.21 -40.09
CA GLY A 76 0.18 20.05 -40.49
C GLY A 76 -0.64 19.26 -39.48
N ASP A 77 -1.10 19.97 -38.46
CA ASP A 77 -2.17 19.60 -37.54
C ASP A 77 -3.42 19.12 -38.31
N LYS A 78 -3.87 17.88 -38.09
CA LYS A 78 -5.23 17.42 -38.41
C LYS A 78 -5.71 16.36 -37.43
N VAL A 79 -6.47 16.84 -36.46
CA VAL A 79 -7.57 16.12 -35.80
C VAL A 79 -8.44 15.45 -36.86
N ALA A 80 -8.55 14.13 -36.79
CA ALA A 80 -9.57 13.36 -37.52
C ALA A 80 -10.08 12.23 -36.62
N THR A 81 -11.12 12.54 -35.87
CA THR A 81 -12.12 11.62 -35.35
C THR A 81 -12.77 10.87 -36.52
N ALA A 82 -12.26 9.69 -36.87
CA ALA A 82 -12.99 8.66 -37.61
C ALA A 82 -12.17 7.35 -37.69
N SER A 83 -12.34 6.46 -36.71
CA SER A 83 -12.35 5.01 -36.97
C SER A 83 -12.95 4.27 -35.78
N LEU A 84 -14.28 4.37 -35.66
CA LEU A 84 -15.07 3.38 -34.92
C LEU A 84 -15.44 2.28 -35.92
N ARG A 85 -14.98 1.05 -35.64
CA ARG A 85 -15.21 -0.24 -36.34
C ARG A 85 -14.15 -0.70 -37.36
N ALA A 86 -13.10 -1.32 -36.81
CA ALA A 86 -12.39 -2.54 -37.24
C ALA A 86 -11.13 -2.54 -36.35
N ASP A 87 -10.89 -3.41 -35.38
CA ASP A 87 -10.99 -4.86 -35.42
C ASP A 87 -11.34 -5.42 -34.03
N ALA A 88 -12.38 -6.25 -34.00
CA ALA A 88 -12.57 -7.24 -32.96
C ALA A 88 -11.68 -8.45 -33.29
N ALA A 89 -10.40 -8.37 -32.91
CA ALA A 89 -9.50 -9.51 -32.86
C ALA A 89 -8.76 -9.46 -31.53
N GLY A 90 -8.99 -10.48 -30.71
CA GLY A 90 -8.52 -10.58 -29.35
C GLY A 90 -7.01 -10.48 -29.23
N GLY A 91 -6.57 -9.47 -28.52
CA GLY A 91 -5.37 -9.50 -27.71
C GLY A 91 -5.78 -8.96 -26.35
N GLU A 92 -6.04 -9.82 -25.39
CA GLU A 92 -6.07 -9.43 -23.99
C GLU A 92 -4.69 -8.82 -23.68
N PHE A 93 -4.58 -7.49 -23.80
CA PHE A 93 -3.59 -6.75 -23.06
C PHE A 93 -4.00 -6.92 -21.60
N ALA A 94 -3.60 -8.05 -21.02
CA ALA A 94 -3.46 -8.23 -19.60
C ALA A 94 -2.40 -7.22 -19.17
N SER A 95 -2.84 -5.96 -19.02
CA SER A 95 -2.08 -4.90 -18.42
C SER A 95 -1.69 -5.42 -17.05
N SER A 96 -0.45 -5.90 -16.95
CA SER A 96 0.16 -6.24 -15.70
C SER A 96 0.29 -4.93 -14.95
N TYR A 97 -0.77 -4.54 -14.23
CA TYR A 97 -0.75 -3.43 -13.31
C TYR A 97 0.30 -3.80 -12.26
N ARG A 98 1.53 -3.32 -12.46
CA ARG A 98 2.54 -3.37 -11.41
C ARG A 98 1.95 -2.58 -10.26
N HIS A 99 1.70 -3.24 -9.14
CA HIS A 99 1.31 -2.54 -7.93
C HIS A 99 2.33 -1.43 -7.67
N PRO A 100 1.90 -0.16 -7.54
CA PRO A 100 2.81 0.93 -7.27
C PRO A 100 3.59 0.60 -6.00
N ARG A 101 4.89 0.80 -6.04
CA ARG A 101 5.75 0.52 -4.89
C ARG A 101 5.32 1.44 -3.74
N PRO A 102 5.07 0.92 -2.53
CA PRO A 102 4.48 1.70 -1.45
C PRO A 102 5.46 2.72 -0.83
N TRP A 103 6.76 2.63 -1.11
CA TRP A 103 7.79 3.42 -0.43
C TRP A 103 7.62 4.96 -0.52
N PRO A 104 7.21 5.57 -1.65
CA PRO A 104 7.04 7.02 -1.70
C PRO A 104 5.88 7.47 -0.81
N LEU A 105 4.78 6.70 -0.81
CA LEU A 105 3.62 6.97 0.04
C LEU A 105 3.96 6.80 1.53
N LEU A 106 4.83 5.85 1.87
CA LEU A 106 5.31 5.70 3.25
C LEU A 106 6.17 6.89 3.68
N LEU A 107 7.04 7.43 2.82
CA LEU A 107 7.82 8.62 3.16
C LEU A 107 6.95 9.88 3.29
N ILE A 108 6.01 10.08 2.36
CA ILE A 108 5.07 11.19 2.43
C ILE A 108 4.21 11.07 3.70
N GLY A 109 3.69 9.87 3.97
CA GLY A 109 2.90 9.56 5.15
C GLY A 109 3.68 9.75 6.45
N LEU A 110 4.94 9.33 6.49
CA LEU A 110 5.81 9.52 7.65
C LEU A 110 6.11 11.00 7.90
N GLY A 111 6.46 11.77 6.86
CA GLY A 111 6.68 13.20 6.98
C GLY A 111 5.44 13.95 7.47
N ALA A 112 4.28 13.63 6.90
CA ALA A 112 3.00 14.19 7.34
C ALA A 112 2.67 13.78 8.79
N ALA A 113 2.90 12.51 9.16
CA ALA A 113 2.66 12.02 10.50
C ALA A 113 3.56 12.72 11.53
N VAL A 114 4.85 12.92 11.23
CA VAL A 114 5.79 13.64 12.10
C VAL A 114 5.37 15.10 12.27
N ALA A 115 4.95 15.76 11.19
CA ALA A 115 4.46 17.13 11.25
C ALA A 115 3.17 17.25 12.10
N VAL A 116 2.18 16.37 11.87
CA VAL A 116 0.92 16.37 12.64
C VAL A 116 1.20 16.03 14.12
N TRP A 117 2.07 15.07 14.38
CA TRP A 117 2.48 14.63 15.72
C TRP A 117 3.13 15.74 16.53
N SER A 118 4.04 16.52 15.95
CA SER A 118 4.74 17.57 16.70
C SER A 118 3.80 18.68 17.20
N GLY A 119 2.79 19.06 16.41
CA GLY A 119 1.79 20.05 16.84
C GLY A 119 0.83 19.51 17.90
N TRP A 120 0.51 18.21 17.90
CA TRP A 120 -0.25 17.59 19.00
C TRP A 120 0.56 17.52 20.29
N VAL A 121 1.86 17.22 20.21
CA VAL A 121 2.74 17.23 21.38
C VAL A 121 2.82 18.64 21.95
N GLY A 122 3.03 19.66 21.10
CA GLY A 122 3.03 21.06 21.53
C GLY A 122 1.69 21.50 22.13
N LEU A 123 0.56 21.06 21.56
CA LEU A 123 -0.77 21.33 22.13
C LEU A 123 -0.98 20.61 23.46
N GLY A 124 -0.53 19.36 23.58
CA GLY A 124 -0.54 18.56 24.81
C GLY A 124 0.19 19.26 25.94
N GLU A 125 1.39 19.77 25.66
CA GLU A 125 2.19 20.57 26.59
C GLU A 125 1.45 21.84 27.05
N LEU A 126 0.83 22.58 26.11
CA LEU A 126 0.01 23.76 26.43
C LEU A 126 -1.22 23.44 27.29
N THR A 127 -1.74 22.21 27.19
CA THR A 127 -2.91 21.73 27.96
C THR A 127 -2.55 21.07 29.30
N GLY A 128 -1.25 20.94 29.62
CA GLY A 128 -0.77 20.37 30.87
C GLY A 128 -0.47 18.87 30.83
N PHE A 129 -0.58 18.21 29.68
CA PHE A 129 0.01 16.89 29.45
C PHE A 129 1.52 17.09 29.25
N GLY A 130 2.30 16.98 30.31
CA GLY A 130 3.75 17.17 30.29
C GLY A 130 4.52 15.89 30.54
N VAL A 131 5.79 16.07 30.91
CA VAL A 131 6.64 15.01 31.43
C VAL A 131 6.06 14.50 32.75
N VAL A 132 5.53 13.27 32.73
CA VAL A 132 5.07 12.57 33.92
C VAL A 132 6.14 11.58 34.34
N ARG A 133 6.48 11.59 35.64
CA ARG A 133 7.32 10.56 36.24
C ARG A 133 6.48 9.30 36.40
N LEU A 134 6.85 8.23 35.72
CA LEU A 134 6.07 6.99 35.71
C LEU A 134 6.03 6.30 37.08
N LEU A 135 7.07 6.47 37.89
CA LEU A 135 7.15 5.95 39.26
C LEU A 135 7.74 7.02 40.21
N PRO A 136 6.92 7.88 40.82
CA PRO A 136 7.41 8.74 41.89
C PRO A 136 7.84 7.86 43.08
N GLY A 137 9.13 7.86 43.40
CA GLY A 137 9.70 7.19 44.59
C GLY A 137 10.42 5.86 44.39
N LEU A 138 10.40 5.25 43.20
CA LEU A 138 11.17 4.00 42.91
C LEU A 138 12.16 4.17 41.75
N TRP A 139 11.82 4.96 40.72
CA TRP A 139 12.70 5.27 39.59
C TRP A 139 12.42 6.68 39.04
N ASP A 140 13.01 7.70 39.68
CA ASP A 140 12.84 9.12 39.33
C ASP A 140 13.42 9.53 37.95
N GLN A 141 14.14 8.62 37.30
CA GLN A 141 14.83 8.87 36.02
C GLN A 141 13.98 8.47 34.79
N LEU A 142 12.91 7.68 34.98
CA LEU A 142 12.04 7.28 33.87
C LEU A 142 10.96 8.34 33.64
N GLN A 143 11.34 9.34 32.85
CA GLN A 143 10.49 10.46 32.46
C GLN A 143 9.91 10.20 31.07
N ILE A 144 8.59 10.06 30.97
CA ILE A 144 7.90 10.00 29.68
C ILE A 144 7.04 11.24 29.54
N ASN A 145 7.23 11.97 28.44
CA ASN A 145 6.29 13.00 28.04
C ASN A 145 4.98 12.32 27.61
N THR A 146 3.96 12.45 28.45
CA THR A 146 2.67 11.81 28.20
C THR A 146 1.98 12.38 26.97
N ALA A 147 2.27 13.65 26.61
CA ALA A 147 1.81 14.20 25.34
C ALA A 147 2.36 13.42 24.14
N VAL A 148 3.56 12.87 24.24
CA VAL A 148 4.20 12.09 23.17
C VAL A 148 3.53 10.72 23.01
N VAL A 149 3.36 9.98 24.11
CA VAL A 149 2.80 8.62 24.07
C VAL A 149 1.29 8.60 23.80
N LEU A 150 0.55 9.56 24.35
CA LEU A 150 -0.89 9.68 24.08
C LEU A 150 -1.14 10.00 22.60
N SER A 151 -0.41 10.96 22.04
CA SER A 151 -0.58 11.35 20.63
C SER A 151 -0.16 10.24 19.67
N LEU A 152 0.89 9.48 20.00
CA LEU A 152 1.32 8.34 19.19
C LEU A 152 0.25 7.26 19.06
N SER A 153 -0.52 7.02 20.12
CA SER A 153 -1.59 6.01 20.14
C SER A 153 -2.75 6.41 19.22
N VAL A 154 -3.06 7.71 19.14
CA VAL A 154 -4.09 8.26 18.24
C VAL A 154 -3.70 8.14 16.77
N GLU A 155 -2.46 8.46 16.45
CA GLU A 155 -1.93 8.35 15.10
C GLU A 155 -1.87 6.90 14.62
N ALA A 156 -1.50 5.98 15.50
CA ALA A 156 -1.52 4.55 15.21
C ALA A 156 -2.94 4.06 14.85
N TYR A 157 -3.97 4.54 15.57
CA TYR A 157 -5.36 4.26 15.22
C TYR A 157 -5.78 4.87 13.88
N GLY A 158 -5.43 6.13 13.62
CA GLY A 158 -5.73 6.80 12.35
C GLY A 158 -5.13 6.06 11.15
N GLY A 159 -3.86 5.65 11.26
CA GLY A 159 -3.18 4.84 10.25
C GLY A 159 -3.81 3.46 10.06
N TYR A 160 -4.20 2.79 11.15
CA TYR A 160 -4.91 1.51 11.09
C TYR A 160 -6.28 1.63 10.41
N ALA A 161 -7.06 2.64 10.77
CA ALA A 161 -8.36 2.92 10.15
C ALA A 161 -8.22 3.22 8.65
N LEU A 162 -7.21 4.00 8.26
CA LEU A 162 -6.92 4.32 6.86
C LEU A 162 -6.52 3.06 6.07
N ARG A 163 -5.70 2.19 6.67
CA ARG A 163 -5.35 0.88 6.09
C ARG A 163 -6.57 0.00 5.91
N CYS A 164 -7.44 -0.10 6.91
CA CYS A 164 -8.69 -0.85 6.83
C CYS A 164 -9.62 -0.30 5.74
N TRP A 165 -9.67 1.02 5.54
CA TRP A 165 -10.48 1.63 4.49
C TRP A 165 -9.92 1.37 3.09
N LEU A 166 -8.61 1.62 2.87
CA LEU A 166 -7.99 1.65 1.53
C LEU A 166 -7.40 0.32 1.06
N GLY A 167 -6.95 -0.54 1.97
CA GLY A 167 -6.08 -1.68 1.62
C GLY A 167 -6.64 -3.08 1.90
N SER A 168 -7.77 -3.21 2.59
CA SER A 168 -8.23 -4.52 3.06
C SER A 168 -9.13 -5.25 2.05
N ILE A 169 -8.65 -6.39 1.56
CA ILE A 169 -9.42 -7.38 0.80
C ILE A 169 -10.11 -8.28 1.83
N GLY A 170 -11.44 -8.42 1.76
CA GLY A 170 -12.21 -9.31 2.64
C GLY A 170 -13.02 -8.64 3.77
N LEU A 171 -12.97 -7.31 3.94
CA LEU A 171 -13.85 -6.61 4.88
C LEU A 171 -15.23 -6.33 4.30
N SER A 172 -16.26 -6.40 5.16
CA SER A 172 -17.63 -6.05 4.79
C SER A 172 -17.78 -4.56 4.46
N ALA A 173 -18.82 -4.22 3.70
CA ALA A 173 -19.13 -2.83 3.36
C ALA A 173 -19.38 -1.95 4.60
N ARG A 174 -19.94 -2.54 5.66
CA ARG A 174 -20.19 -1.85 6.94
C ARG A 174 -18.90 -1.50 7.65
N THR A 175 -17.99 -2.45 7.79
CA THR A 175 -16.66 -2.24 8.42
C THR A 175 -15.85 -1.22 7.62
N ARG A 176 -15.88 -1.28 6.29
CA ARG A 176 -15.21 -0.30 5.43
C ARG A 176 -15.79 1.12 5.58
N LYS A 177 -17.11 1.26 5.71
CA LYS A 177 -17.77 2.56 5.93
C LYS A 177 -17.42 3.15 7.30
N PHE A 178 -17.32 2.32 8.32
CA PHE A 178 -16.85 2.75 9.64
C PHE A 178 -15.38 3.17 9.59
N ALA A 179 -14.50 2.34 9.02
CA ALA A 179 -13.08 2.66 8.85
C ALA A 179 -12.87 3.98 8.07
N ARG A 180 -13.66 4.22 7.01
CA ARG A 180 -13.64 5.50 6.27
C ARG A 180 -13.98 6.67 7.17
N ARG A 181 -15.08 6.58 7.93
CA ARG A 181 -15.51 7.66 8.84
C ARG A 181 -14.45 7.92 9.89
N SER A 182 -13.92 6.87 10.52
CA SER A 182 -12.85 6.97 11.50
C SER A 182 -11.57 7.60 10.93
N ALA A 183 -11.16 7.21 9.72
CA ALA A 183 -9.99 7.78 9.06
C ALA A 183 -10.18 9.27 8.76
N ILE A 184 -11.33 9.66 8.21
CA ILE A 184 -11.64 11.08 7.94
C ILE A 184 -11.69 11.88 9.23
N THR A 185 -12.37 11.38 10.26
CA THR A 185 -12.43 12.04 11.57
C THR A 185 -11.03 12.23 12.16
N SER A 186 -10.17 11.21 12.07
CA SER A 186 -8.78 11.30 12.54
C SER A 186 -7.98 12.37 11.79
N LEU A 187 -8.14 12.47 10.47
CA LEU A 187 -7.47 13.50 9.66
C LEU A 187 -7.95 14.92 10.02
N VAL A 188 -9.25 15.09 10.22
CA VAL A 188 -9.84 16.39 10.62
C VAL A 188 -9.35 16.78 12.02
N VAL A 189 -9.33 15.82 12.96
CA VAL A 189 -8.81 16.02 14.31
C VAL A 189 -7.32 16.39 14.28
N GLY A 190 -6.52 15.69 13.47
CA GLY A 190 -5.12 15.99 13.19
C GLY A 190 -4.89 17.42 12.69
N ALA A 191 -5.63 17.82 11.65
CA ALA A 191 -5.57 19.18 11.10
C ALA A 191 -6.03 20.24 12.12
N GLY A 192 -7.09 19.95 12.88
CA GLY A 192 -7.63 20.84 13.90
C GLY A 192 -6.63 21.15 15.01
N ALA A 193 -5.86 20.17 15.46
CA ALA A 193 -4.83 20.40 16.48
C ALA A 193 -3.64 21.21 15.97
N GLN A 194 -3.22 21.00 14.72
CA GLN A 194 -2.19 21.83 14.07
C GLN A 194 -2.63 23.31 14.01
N ILE A 195 -3.86 23.54 13.57
CA ILE A 195 -4.46 24.88 13.51
C ILE A 195 -4.52 25.48 14.92
N ALA A 196 -5.05 24.74 15.90
CA ALA A 196 -5.19 25.22 17.27
C ALA A 196 -3.84 25.56 17.91
N TYR A 197 -2.83 24.70 17.76
CA TYR A 197 -1.49 24.94 18.28
C TYR A 197 -0.89 26.23 17.70
N HIS A 198 -0.88 26.36 16.37
CA HIS A 198 -0.31 27.55 15.73
C HIS A 198 -1.09 28.84 16.05
N LEU A 199 -2.41 28.78 16.18
CA LEU A 199 -3.22 29.93 16.59
C LEU A 199 -2.92 30.35 18.04
N LEU A 200 -2.79 29.41 18.96
CA LEU A 200 -2.47 29.70 20.36
C LEU A 200 -1.08 30.32 20.49
N ILE A 201 -0.08 29.77 19.79
CA ILE A 201 1.27 30.33 19.77
C ILE A 201 1.28 31.72 19.11
N ALA A 202 0.60 31.91 17.97
CA ALA A 202 0.50 33.21 17.31
C ALA A 202 -0.19 34.28 18.17
N ALA A 203 -1.13 33.87 19.03
CA ALA A 203 -1.79 34.73 20.01
C ALA A 203 -0.99 34.93 21.31
N ASN A 204 0.22 34.37 21.41
CA ASN A 204 1.08 34.41 22.59
C ASN A 204 0.42 33.77 23.84
N ILE A 205 -0.44 32.77 23.63
CA ILE A 205 -1.13 32.01 24.67
C ILE A 205 -0.30 30.76 24.99
N HIS A 206 0.35 30.75 26.16
CA HIS A 206 1.19 29.63 26.63
C HIS A 206 0.45 28.63 27.54
N THR A 207 -0.83 28.87 27.83
CA THR A 207 -1.67 27.94 28.56
C THR A 207 -2.99 27.83 27.81
N ALA A 208 -3.30 26.62 27.33
CA ALA A 208 -4.48 26.41 26.52
C ALA A 208 -5.76 26.76 27.32
N PRO A 209 -6.72 27.46 26.69
CA PRO A 209 -7.99 27.76 27.35
C PRO A 209 -8.74 26.45 27.65
N TRP A 210 -9.49 26.43 28.76
CA TRP A 210 -10.13 25.22 29.28
C TRP A 210 -10.94 24.39 28.25
N PRO A 211 -11.61 24.96 27.22
CA PRO A 211 -12.33 24.13 26.24
C PRO A 211 -11.37 23.28 25.40
N VAL A 212 -10.20 23.82 25.05
CA VAL A 212 -9.17 23.12 24.29
C VAL A 212 -8.62 21.98 25.15
N THR A 213 -8.33 22.25 26.42
CA THR A 213 -7.84 21.24 27.37
C THR A 213 -8.82 20.08 27.55
N VAL A 214 -10.12 20.37 27.76
CA VAL A 214 -11.15 19.33 27.88
C VAL A 214 -11.24 18.48 26.62
N LEU A 215 -11.24 19.14 25.45
CA LEU A 215 -11.32 18.44 24.18
C LEU A 215 -10.11 17.53 23.97
N VAL A 216 -8.90 18.07 24.12
CA VAL A 216 -7.64 17.32 23.98
C VAL A 216 -7.57 16.15 24.97
N ALA A 217 -7.96 16.37 26.23
CA ALA A 217 -7.97 15.33 27.25
C ALA A 217 -8.96 14.19 26.97
N SER A 218 -10.02 14.44 26.20
CA SER A 218 -11.03 13.43 25.86
C SER A 218 -10.63 12.52 24.70
N VAL A 219 -9.71 12.96 23.84
CA VAL A 219 -9.29 12.24 22.62
C VAL A 219 -8.82 10.81 22.90
N PRO A 220 -7.94 10.53 23.89
CA PRO A 220 -7.44 9.18 24.13
C PRO A 220 -8.54 8.18 24.46
N VAL A 221 -9.52 8.60 25.26
CA VAL A 221 -10.66 7.77 25.66
C VAL A 221 -11.54 7.43 24.46
N LEU A 222 -11.82 8.43 23.61
CA LEU A 222 -12.59 8.24 22.39
C LEU A 222 -11.88 7.29 21.42
N VAL A 223 -10.59 7.49 21.23
CA VAL A 223 -9.76 6.66 20.33
C VAL A 223 -9.72 5.22 20.80
N LEU A 224 -9.56 4.95 22.10
CA LEU A 224 -9.58 3.60 22.64
C LEU A 224 -10.90 2.87 22.33
N GLY A 225 -12.05 3.54 22.49
CA GLY A 225 -13.35 3.00 22.14
C GLY A 225 -13.49 2.71 20.64
N LEU A 226 -13.09 3.67 19.80
CA LEU A 226 -13.15 3.55 18.34
C LEU A 226 -12.20 2.47 17.78
N ALA A 227 -11.02 2.31 18.39
CA ALA A 227 -10.04 1.26 18.08
C ALA A 227 -10.59 -0.13 18.41
N SER A 228 -11.14 -0.27 19.62
CA SER A 228 -11.74 -1.53 20.07
C SER A 228 -12.92 -1.94 19.18
N ALA A 229 -13.79 -0.98 18.83
CA ALA A 229 -14.93 -1.24 17.94
C ALA A 229 -14.48 -1.68 16.54
N LEU A 230 -13.50 -0.98 15.95
CA LEU A 230 -12.98 -1.33 14.62
C LEU A 230 -12.31 -2.71 14.62
N ALA A 231 -11.47 -2.99 15.63
CA ALA A 231 -10.83 -4.29 15.77
C ALA A 231 -11.86 -5.42 15.88
N TRP A 232 -12.90 -5.24 16.70
CA TRP A 232 -13.99 -6.21 16.82
C TRP A 232 -14.73 -6.46 15.49
N MET A 233 -15.03 -5.40 14.73
CA MET A 233 -15.67 -5.54 13.41
C MET A 233 -14.78 -6.27 12.40
N VAL A 234 -13.49 -5.96 12.38
CA VAL A 234 -12.52 -6.63 11.51
C VAL A 234 -12.44 -8.12 11.84
N THR A 235 -12.27 -8.47 13.11
CA THR A 235 -12.21 -9.87 13.55
C THR A 235 -13.50 -10.62 13.24
N SER A 236 -14.66 -9.98 13.43
CA SER A 236 -15.97 -10.57 13.13
C SER A 236 -16.15 -10.87 11.63
N ASP A 237 -15.69 -9.99 10.75
CA ASP A 237 -15.74 -10.19 9.29
C ASP A 237 -14.85 -11.37 8.85
N TYR A 238 -13.65 -11.50 9.44
CA TYR A 238 -12.77 -12.63 9.18
C TYR A 238 -13.40 -13.97 9.60
N HIS A 239 -13.99 -14.05 10.81
CA HIS A 239 -14.67 -15.27 11.26
C HIS A 239 -15.82 -15.69 10.31
N ARG A 240 -16.64 -14.73 9.84
CA ARG A 240 -17.71 -15.02 8.87
C ARG A 240 -17.18 -15.56 7.54
N SER A 241 -16.05 -15.03 7.08
CA SER A 241 -15.44 -15.48 5.82
C SER A 241 -14.88 -16.91 5.88
N PHE A 242 -14.50 -17.39 7.07
CA PHE A 242 -14.05 -18.76 7.30
C PHE A 242 -15.24 -19.72 7.35
N THR A 243 -16.29 -19.39 8.10
CA THR A 243 -17.49 -20.25 8.21
C THR A 243 -18.21 -20.46 6.88
N SER A 244 -18.19 -19.48 5.97
CA SER A 244 -18.80 -19.61 4.64
C SER A 244 -17.97 -20.43 3.63
N LYS A 245 -16.74 -20.82 3.96
CA LYS A 245 -15.92 -21.69 3.09
C LYS A 245 -16.00 -23.18 3.46
N GLU A 246 -16.58 -23.51 4.61
CA GLU A 246 -16.71 -24.89 5.11
C GLU A 246 -18.10 -25.52 4.83
N VAL A 247 -18.97 -24.81 4.10
CA VAL A 247 -20.30 -25.28 3.63
C VAL A 247 -20.29 -25.32 2.11
#